data_AF-A0A382W0R1-F1
#
_entry.id   AF-A0A382W0R1-F1
#
_cell.length_a   1.000
_cell.length_b   1.000
_cell.length_c   1.000
_cell.angle_alpha   90.00
_cell.angle_beta   90.00
_cell.angle_gamma   90.00
#
_symmetry.space_group_name_H-M   'P 1'
#
loop_
_entity.id
_entity.type
_entity.pdbx_description
1 polymer ?
#
loop_
_entity_poly.entity_id
_entity_poly.type
_entity_poly.pdbx_seq_one_letter_code
_entity_poly.pdbx_strand_id
1 'polypeptide(L)'
;MSIEFKLNGSKTKLDPQPETTLLWVLREHLKLTGTKFGCGSGLCGACTVHLNGQPIRSCITPVLALAGKSVTTIEGLSKNRSHP
;
A
#
# COMPACT_ATOMS: atom_id res chain seq x y z
N MET A 1 -1.13 -8.12 -16.22
CA MET A 1 -2.56 -8.25 -15.87
C MET A 1 -2.93 -7.06 -15.03
N SER A 2 -3.96 -6.31 -15.42
CA SER A 2 -4.32 -5.11 -14.67
C SER A 2 -5.02 -5.45 -13.35
N ILE A 3 -4.55 -4.84 -12.27
CA ILE A 3 -5.08 -4.99 -10.92
C ILE A 3 -5.81 -3.70 -10.54
N GLU A 4 -7.09 -3.85 -10.16
CA GLU A 4 -7.95 -2.75 -9.72
C GLU A 4 -8.24 -2.87 -8.23
N PHE A 5 -8.02 -1.77 -7.49
CA PHE A 5 -8.25 -1.68 -6.05
C PHE A 5 -8.58 -0.23 -5.67
N LYS A 6 -8.97 0.02 -4.43
CA LYS A 6 -9.12 1.38 -3.89
C LYS A 6 -7.88 1.75 -3.10
N LEU A 7 -7.34 2.95 -3.32
CA LEU A 7 -6.22 3.51 -2.58
C LEU A 7 -6.62 4.86 -1.99
N ASN A 8 -6.58 4.98 -0.66
CA ASN A 8 -6.94 6.20 0.06
C ASN A 8 -8.32 6.75 -0.38
N GLY A 9 -9.28 5.85 -0.61
CA GLY A 9 -10.65 6.17 -1.04
C GLY A 9 -10.85 6.30 -2.56
N SER A 10 -9.77 6.44 -3.35
CA SER A 10 -9.83 6.60 -4.80
C SER A 10 -9.65 5.28 -5.54
N LYS A 11 -10.36 5.07 -6.66
CA LYS A 11 -10.12 3.90 -7.52
C LYS A 11 -8.74 4.00 -8.16
N THR A 12 -7.98 2.91 -8.15
CA THR A 12 -6.64 2.82 -8.72
C THR A 12 -6.54 1.55 -9.55
N LYS A 13 -5.95 1.69 -10.74
CA LYS A 13 -5.72 0.62 -11.70
C LYS A 13 -4.26 0.66 -12.14
N LEU A 14 -3.57 -0.47 -12.04
CA LEU A 14 -2.16 -0.60 -12.41
C LEU A 14 -1.92 -1.92 -13.14
N ASP A 15 -0.80 -2.05 -13.84
CA ASP A 15 -0.37 -3.29 -14.49
C ASP A 15 1.06 -3.71 -14.05
N PRO A 16 1.28 -3.97 -12.74
CA PRO A 16 2.56 -4.46 -12.25
C PRO A 16 2.72 -5.97 -12.47
N GLN A 17 3.92 -6.50 -12.28
CA GLN A 17 4.10 -7.94 -12.09
C GLN A 17 3.31 -8.39 -10.84
N PRO A 18 2.58 -9.52 -10.87
CA PRO A 18 1.70 -9.96 -9.78
C PRO A 18 2.39 -10.10 -8.41
N GLU A 19 3.66 -10.51 -8.42
CA GLU A 19 4.48 -10.72 -7.22
C GLU A 19 5.15 -9.45 -6.71
N THR A 20 5.04 -8.33 -7.44
CA THR A 20 5.57 -7.05 -6.97
C THR A 20 4.91 -6.69 -5.65
N THR A 21 5.71 -6.27 -4.68
CA THR A 21 5.20 -5.97 -3.34
C THR A 21 4.39 -4.68 -3.36
N LEU A 22 3.36 -4.61 -2.51
CA LEU A 22 2.56 -3.39 -2.34
C LEU A 22 3.46 -2.20 -1.95
N LEU A 23 4.48 -2.42 -1.11
CA LEU A 23 5.42 -1.36 -0.74
C LEU A 23 6.12 -0.76 -1.97
N TRP A 24 6.58 -1.61 -2.89
CA TRP A 24 7.23 -1.16 -4.12
C TRP A 24 6.27 -0.36 -4.99
N VAL A 25 5.06 -0.87 -5.21
CA VAL A 25 4.06 -0.17 -6.03
C VAL A 25 3.68 1.18 -5.45
N LEU A 26 3.45 1.27 -4.14
CA LEU A 26 3.13 2.54 -3.47
C LEU A 26 4.24 3.59 -3.68
N ARG A 27 5.49 3.20 -3.44
CA ARG A 27 6.61 4.14 -3.43
C ARG A 27 7.12 4.46 -4.83
N GLU A 28 7.31 3.44 -5.66
CA GLU A 28 8.01 3.59 -6.93
C GLU A 28 7.06 3.87 -8.09
N HIS A 29 5.88 3.26 -8.11
CA HIS A 29 4.92 3.47 -9.21
C HIS A 29 3.99 4.65 -8.91
N LEU A 30 3.48 4.73 -7.67
CA LEU A 30 2.49 5.73 -7.28
C LEU A 30 3.08 6.95 -6.55
N LYS A 31 4.38 6.94 -6.24
CA LYS A 31 5.10 8.02 -5.56
C LYS A 31 4.54 8.41 -4.18
N LEU A 32 3.83 7.49 -3.52
CA LEU A 32 3.39 7.59 -2.13
C LEU A 32 4.50 7.08 -1.20
N THR A 33 5.39 7.99 -0.82
CA THR A 33 6.64 7.67 -0.11
C THR A 33 6.53 7.69 1.41
N GLY A 34 5.36 7.99 1.97
CA GLY A 34 5.10 8.03 3.40
C GLY A 34 5.24 6.65 4.04
N THR A 35 4.79 5.59 3.37
CA THR A 35 5.05 4.20 3.77
C THR A 35 6.53 3.87 3.54
N LYS A 36 7.21 3.31 4.55
CA LYS A 36 8.69 3.19 4.54
C LYS A 36 9.18 1.77 4.35
N PHE A 37 10.34 1.65 3.68
CA PHE A 37 11.14 0.44 3.71
C PHE A 37 12.01 0.43 4.98
N GLY A 38 12.03 -0.70 5.68
CA GLY A 38 12.87 -0.90 6.87
C GLY A 38 13.64 -2.21 6.79
N CYS A 39 12.96 -3.34 6.99
CA CYS A 39 13.60 -4.67 6.95
C CYS A 39 13.31 -5.49 5.69
N GLY A 40 12.24 -5.21 4.94
CA GLY A 40 11.83 -6.01 3.77
C GLY A 40 11.26 -7.40 4.08
N SER A 41 11.28 -7.86 5.34
CA SER A 41 10.94 -9.23 5.76
C SER A 41 9.78 -9.32 6.76
N GLY A 42 8.99 -8.25 6.89
CA GLY A 42 7.80 -8.22 7.77
C GLY A 42 8.08 -8.00 9.26
N LEU A 43 9.35 -7.82 9.67
CA LEU A 43 9.77 -7.77 11.07
C LEU A 43 9.55 -6.43 11.77
N CYS A 44 9.84 -5.30 11.13
CA CYS A 44 9.91 -4.00 11.81
C CYS A 44 8.60 -3.18 11.80
N GLY A 45 7.66 -3.49 10.92
CA GLY A 45 6.40 -2.74 10.80
C GLY A 45 6.47 -1.33 10.18
N ALA A 46 7.65 -0.85 9.75
CA ALA A 46 7.77 0.47 9.10
C ALA A 46 6.94 0.62 7.80
N CYS A 47 6.57 -0.50 7.19
CA CYS A 47 5.79 -0.57 5.96
C CYS A 47 4.28 -0.77 6.18
N THR A 48 3.78 -0.55 7.40
CA THR A 48 2.39 -0.85 7.73
C THR A 48 1.42 0.03 6.94
N VAL A 49 0.43 -0.63 6.35
CA VAL A 49 -0.74 -0.02 5.70
C VAL A 49 -1.98 -0.79 6.13
N HIS A 50 -3.17 -0.23 5.93
CA HIS A 50 -4.42 -0.93 6.23
C HIS A 50 -5.01 -1.51 4.96
N LEU A 51 -5.28 -2.81 4.94
CA LEU A 51 -6.02 -3.51 3.88
C LEU A 51 -7.40 -3.86 4.43
N ASN A 52 -8.46 -3.28 3.85
CA ASN A 52 -9.83 -3.38 4.35
C ASN A 52 -9.94 -3.04 5.85
N GLY A 53 -9.20 -2.02 6.29
CA GLY A 53 -9.17 -1.57 7.68
C GLY A 53 -8.24 -2.35 8.61
N GLN A 54 -7.68 -3.49 8.18
CA GLN A 54 -6.77 -4.31 9.00
C GLN A 54 -5.30 -4.01 8.68
N PRO A 55 -4.42 -3.86 9.69
CA PRO A 55 -3.00 -3.58 9.46
C PRO A 55 -2.30 -4.78 8.83
N ILE A 56 -1.52 -4.54 7.78
CA ILE A 56 -0.71 -5.54 7.09
C ILE A 56 0.70 -5.04 6.80
N ARG A 57 1.62 -5.95 6.47
CA ARG A 57 2.99 -5.62 6.04
C ARG A 57 3.04 -5.48 4.52
N SER A 58 3.09 -4.26 4.01
CA SER A 58 3.13 -4.03 2.55
C SER A 58 4.41 -4.55 1.88
N CYS A 59 5.51 -4.72 2.62
CA CYS A 59 6.79 -5.19 2.07
C CYS A 59 6.79 -6.67 1.65
N ILE A 60 5.84 -7.48 2.12
CA ILE A 60 5.72 -8.90 1.80
C ILE A 60 4.35 -9.24 1.20
N THR A 61 3.48 -8.24 1.00
CA THR A 61 2.16 -8.45 0.41
C THR A 61 2.24 -8.26 -1.10
N PRO A 62 2.00 -9.29 -1.92
CA PRO A 62 1.99 -9.16 -3.37
C PRO A 62 0.77 -8.35 -3.84
N VAL A 63 0.94 -7.56 -4.90
CA VAL A 63 -0.15 -6.74 -5.45
C VAL A 63 -1.31 -7.54 -6.01
N LEU A 64 -1.08 -8.78 -6.45
CA LEU A 64 -2.16 -9.69 -6.85
C LEU A 64 -3.22 -9.87 -5.76
N ALA A 65 -2.83 -9.80 -4.49
CA ALA A 65 -3.74 -9.97 -3.35
C ALA A 65 -4.68 -8.77 -3.11
N LEU A 66 -4.52 -7.68 -3.87
CA LEU A 66 -5.23 -6.41 -3.66
C LEU A 66 -6.49 -6.24 -4.49
N ALA A 67 -6.72 -7.10 -5.50
CA ALA A 67 -7.84 -6.98 -6.41
C ALA A 67 -9.18 -6.82 -5.64
N GLY A 68 -9.91 -5.74 -5.94
CA GLY A 68 -11.19 -5.40 -5.33
C GLY A 68 -11.14 -4.92 -3.86
N LYS A 69 -9.95 -4.84 -3.24
CA LYS A 69 -9.78 -4.43 -1.85
C LYS A 69 -9.51 -2.93 -1.71
N SER A 70 -9.53 -2.44 -0.48
CA SER A 70 -9.19 -1.05 -0.14
C SER A 70 -7.89 -1.00 0.66
N VAL A 71 -6.95 -0.19 0.20
CA VAL A 71 -5.68 0.12 0.85
C VAL A 71 -5.72 1.54 1.38
N THR A 72 -5.38 1.73 2.65
CA THR A 72 -5.16 3.05 3.25
C THR A 72 -3.71 3.17 3.71
N THR A 73 -3.02 4.20 3.24
CA THR A 73 -1.66 4.55 3.64
C THR A 73 -1.65 5.75 4.58
N ILE A 74 -0.48 6.12 5.09
CA ILE A 74 -0.32 7.30 5.96
C ILE A 74 -0.80 8.60 5.29
N GLU A 75 -0.60 8.74 3.98
CA GLU A 75 -1.10 9.88 3.19
C GLU A 75 -2.63 9.96 3.13
N GLY A 76 -3.31 8.82 3.34
CA GLY A 76 -4.77 8.75 3.39
C GLY A 76 -5.38 9.21 4.72
N LEU A 77 -4.59 9.34 5.80
CA LEU A 77 -5.12 9.69 7.12
C LEU A 77 -5.46 11.19 7.23
N SER A 78 -4.59 12.06 6.74
CA SER A 78 -4.83 13.50 6.66
C SER A 78 -3.81 14.16 5.73
N LYS A 79 -4.23 15.17 4.97
CA LYS A 79 -3.32 15.92 4.07
C LYS A 79 -2.30 16.77 4.83
N ASN A 80 -2.67 17.23 6.03
CA ASN A 80 -1.93 18.17 6.86
C ASN A 80 -1.37 17.52 8.15
N ARG A 81 -1.36 16.19 8.25
CA ARG A 81 -0.86 15.44 9.42
C ARG A 81 -1.61 15.75 10.73
N SER A 82 -2.88 16.16 10.63
CA SER A 82 -3.72 16.50 11.78
C SER A 82 -4.60 15.35 12.25
N HIS A 83 -4.45 14.14 11.68
CA HIS A 83 -5.14 12.96 12.22
C HIS A 83 -4.80 12.85 13.72
N PRO A 84 -5.79 12.70 14.62
CA PRO A 84 -5.57 12.59 16.06
C PRO A 84 -4.59 11.50 16.46
#